data_AF-A0A962BRF7-F1
#
_entry.id   AF-A0A962BRF7-F1
#
_cell.length_a   1.000
_cell.length_b   1.000
_cell.length_c   1.000
_cell.angle_alpha   90.00
_cell.angle_beta   90.00
_cell.angle_gamma   90.00
#
_symmetry.space_group_name_H-M   'P 1'
#
loop_
_entity.id
_entity.type
_entity.pdbx_description
1 polymer ?
#
loop_
_entity_poly.entity_id
_entity_poly.type
_entity_poly.pdbx_seq_one_letter_code
_entity_poly.pdbx_strand_id
1 'polypeptide(L)'
;MKVYQNAQCGSALFFILIAVALFAALSYTVSNMIRGGSGETIITEKMGVYADDVLGYGRQMRQAVQAMRISNGCSETDISFEHTALAGYTHTPAASDSCKLFHPSGGGMSYQAALPAVNSGADWIFTGANDGTAIGTQCDAASCADLVAILPGLGAGMCKAINEKLGLASGAGYLTQEDDSVSETKFQGTYSFAERIEDSADADALEGKMQGCFEGRNAPQSAGTYYFYQILVAR
;
A
#
# COMPACT_ATOMS: atom_id res chain seq x y z
N MET A 1 -3.37 -58.57 66.18
CA MET A 1 -3.12 -57.40 65.32
C MET A 1 -3.83 -57.66 63.98
N LYS A 2 -4.97 -57.03 63.72
CA LYS A 2 -5.72 -57.17 62.46
C LYS A 2 -5.50 -55.89 61.64
N VAL A 3 -4.91 -56.03 60.46
CA VAL A 3 -4.74 -54.95 59.49
C VAL A 3 -6.02 -54.88 58.65
N TYR A 4 -6.70 -53.74 58.66
CA TYR A 4 -7.80 -53.47 57.73
C TYR A 4 -7.22 -52.76 56.50
N GLN A 5 -7.12 -53.45 55.37
CA GLN A 5 -6.91 -52.82 54.07
C GLN A 5 -8.27 -52.36 53.54
N ASN A 6 -8.46 -51.06 53.38
CA ASN A 6 -9.61 -50.51 52.65
C ASN A 6 -9.36 -50.72 51.16
N ALA A 7 -10.09 -51.65 50.54
CA ALA A 7 -10.16 -51.77 49.10
C ALA A 7 -11.00 -50.61 48.55
N GLN A 8 -10.37 -49.54 48.08
CA GLN A 8 -11.05 -48.52 47.29
C GLN A 8 -11.22 -49.01 45.85
N CYS A 9 -12.42 -49.50 45.51
CA CYS A 9 -12.84 -49.69 44.13
C CYS A 9 -13.26 -48.33 43.53
N GLY A 10 -12.29 -47.48 43.23
CA GLY A 10 -12.50 -46.28 42.44
C GLY A 10 -12.59 -46.66 40.96
N SER A 11 -13.71 -46.36 40.29
CA SER A 11 -13.89 -46.60 38.85
C SER A 11 -13.01 -45.66 38.03
N ALA A 12 -11.71 -45.94 37.95
CA ALA A 12 -10.76 -45.22 37.12
C ALA A 12 -11.20 -45.16 35.64
N LEU A 13 -11.98 -46.16 35.22
CA LEU A 13 -12.59 -46.24 33.90
C LEU A 13 -13.58 -45.09 33.64
N PHE A 14 -14.31 -44.62 34.65
CA PHE A 14 -15.25 -43.50 34.49
C PHE A 14 -14.53 -42.18 34.20
N PHE A 15 -13.40 -41.93 34.87
CA PHE A 15 -12.61 -40.72 34.65
C PHE A 15 -11.97 -40.69 33.25
N ILE A 16 -11.52 -41.84 32.74
CA ILE A 16 -10.98 -41.95 31.37
C ILE A 16 -12.08 -41.64 30.35
N LEU A 17 -13.29 -42.17 30.54
CA LEU A 17 -14.41 -41.91 29.63
C LEU A 17 -14.82 -40.44 29.61
N ILE A 18 -14.85 -39.78 30.77
CA ILE A 18 -15.11 -38.34 30.84
C ILE A 18 -14.01 -37.55 30.11
N ALA A 19 -12.74 -37.88 30.31
CA ALA A 19 -11.63 -37.20 29.66
C ALA A 19 -11.71 -37.30 28.13
N VAL A 20 -12.02 -38.50 27.60
CA VAL A 20 -12.18 -38.73 26.15
C VAL A 20 -13.40 -37.98 25.61
N ALA A 21 -14.53 -37.97 26.32
CA ALA A 21 -15.72 -37.24 25.91
C ALA A 21 -15.50 -35.72 25.85
N LEU A 22 -14.80 -35.17 26.84
CA LEU A 22 -14.44 -33.75 26.86
C LEU A 22 -13.47 -33.39 25.74
N PHE A 23 -12.49 -34.25 25.45
CA PHE A 23 -11.55 -34.04 24.35
C PHE A 23 -12.26 -34.08 22.99
N ALA A 24 -13.22 -34.99 22.80
CA ALA A 24 -14.03 -35.08 21.59
C ALA A 24 -14.95 -33.86 21.42
N ALA A 25 -15.60 -33.41 22.49
CA ALA A 25 -16.45 -32.21 22.47
C ALA A 25 -15.65 -30.94 22.12
N LEU A 26 -14.47 -30.78 22.73
CA LEU A 26 -13.57 -29.67 22.40
C LEU A 26 -13.13 -29.74 20.93
N SER A 27 -12.74 -30.91 20.45
CA SER A 27 -12.33 -31.12 19.05
C SER A 27 -13.42 -30.74 18.04
N TYR A 28 -14.69 -31.00 18.37
CA TYR A 28 -15.82 -30.61 17.54
C TYR A 28 -16.01 -29.08 17.50
N THR A 29 -15.91 -28.41 18.65
CA THR A 29 -16.01 -26.94 18.71
C THR A 29 -14.88 -26.22 17.95
N VAL A 30 -13.64 -26.71 18.06
CA VAL A 30 -12.48 -26.17 17.32
C VAL A 30 -12.64 -26.41 15.81
N SER A 31 -13.11 -27.60 15.41
CA SER A 31 -13.37 -27.91 14.00
C SER A 31 -14.45 -27.01 13.39
N ASN A 32 -15.47 -26.62 14.16
CA ASN A 32 -16.50 -25.68 13.72
C ASN A 32 -15.99 -24.23 13.68
N MET A 33 -15.04 -23.84 14.53
CA MET A 33 -14.36 -22.53 14.45
C MET A 33 -13.53 -22.41 13.17
N ILE A 34 -12.82 -23.47 12.78
CA ILE A 34 -12.01 -23.52 11.55
C ILE A 34 -12.90 -23.54 10.29
N ARG A 35 -14.10 -24.12 10.34
CA ARG A 35 -15.07 -24.11 9.22
C ARG A 35 -16.01 -22.90 9.21
N GLY A 36 -16.14 -22.18 10.33
CA GLY A 36 -17.02 -21.03 10.51
C GLY A 36 -16.41 -19.69 10.08
N GLY A 37 -15.10 -19.66 9.79
CA GLY A 37 -14.49 -18.54 9.08
C GLY A 37 -14.95 -18.57 7.62
N SER A 38 -16.00 -17.81 7.30
CA SER A 38 -16.41 -17.59 5.91
C SER A 38 -15.19 -17.16 5.09
N GLY A 39 -14.98 -17.73 3.91
CA GLY A 39 -13.84 -17.37 3.05
C GLY A 39 -13.73 -15.86 2.77
N GLU A 40 -14.85 -15.15 2.87
CA GLU A 40 -14.96 -13.69 2.80
C GLU A 40 -14.22 -12.96 3.93
N THR A 41 -14.24 -13.48 5.16
CA THR A 41 -13.49 -12.92 6.30
C THR A 41 -11.97 -13.08 6.09
N ILE A 42 -11.54 -14.25 5.60
CA ILE A 42 -10.13 -14.53 5.28
C ILE A 42 -9.64 -13.65 4.12
N ILE A 43 -10.48 -13.39 3.12
CA ILE A 43 -10.16 -12.48 2.01
C ILE A 43 -9.99 -11.05 2.52
N THR A 44 -10.88 -10.59 3.41
CA THR A 44 -10.84 -9.24 3.98
C THR A 44 -9.60 -9.04 4.86
N GLU A 45 -9.24 -10.01 5.70
CA GLU A 45 -8.01 -9.96 6.51
C GLU A 45 -6.76 -9.89 5.62
N LYS A 46 -6.69 -10.71 4.56
CA LYS A 46 -5.56 -10.67 3.62
C LYS A 46 -5.47 -9.35 2.86
N MET A 47 -6.60 -8.77 2.43
CA MET A 47 -6.60 -7.44 1.80
C MET A 47 -6.10 -6.36 2.76
N GLY A 48 -6.43 -6.46 4.05
CA GLY A 48 -5.88 -5.58 5.08
C GLY A 48 -4.34 -5.64 5.13
N VAL A 49 -3.76 -6.83 5.12
CA VAL A 49 -2.29 -6.98 5.11
C VAL A 49 -1.69 -6.39 3.84
N TYR A 50 -2.25 -6.70 2.67
CA TYR A 50 -1.74 -6.18 1.40
C TYR A 50 -1.84 -4.65 1.29
N ALA A 51 -2.92 -4.06 1.81
CA ALA A 51 -3.03 -2.60 1.88
C ALA A 51 -1.96 -1.99 2.81
N ASP A 52 -1.65 -2.63 3.94
CA ASP A 52 -0.54 -2.20 4.81
C ASP A 52 0.82 -2.31 4.13
N ASP A 53 1.02 -3.34 3.31
CA ASP A 53 2.25 -3.53 2.53
C ASP A 53 2.45 -2.42 1.50
N VAL A 54 1.41 -2.09 0.70
CA VAL A 54 1.46 -0.99 -0.29
C VAL A 54 1.75 0.34 0.39
N LEU A 55 1.02 0.63 1.47
CA LEU A 55 1.20 1.83 2.28
C LEU A 55 2.59 1.89 2.92
N GLY A 56 3.09 0.76 3.41
CA GLY A 56 4.41 0.62 3.99
C GLY A 56 5.52 0.89 2.97
N TYR A 57 5.40 0.33 1.77
CA TYR A 57 6.36 0.52 0.70
C TYR A 57 6.40 1.97 0.21
N GLY A 58 5.24 2.61 0.02
CA GLY A 58 5.14 4.04 -0.29
C GLY A 58 5.88 4.92 0.75
N ARG A 59 5.61 4.69 2.04
CA ARG A 59 6.30 5.43 3.12
C ARG A 59 7.80 5.19 3.15
N GLN A 60 8.25 3.95 2.93
CA GLN A 60 9.68 3.62 2.86
C GLN A 60 10.35 4.36 1.70
N MET A 61 9.72 4.41 0.52
CA MET A 61 10.21 5.16 -0.63
C MET A 61 10.37 6.64 -0.30
N ARG A 62 9.34 7.25 0.30
CA ARG A 62 9.43 8.65 0.74
C ARG A 62 10.59 8.86 1.72
N GLN A 63 10.71 8.01 2.74
CA GLN A 63 11.78 8.12 3.74
C GLN A 63 13.17 8.00 3.11
N ALA A 64 13.36 7.06 2.18
CA ALA A 64 14.62 6.87 1.48
C ALA A 64 14.96 8.07 0.59
N VAL A 65 13.99 8.63 -0.15
CA VAL A 65 14.19 9.86 -0.95
C VAL A 65 14.60 11.03 -0.03
N GLN A 66 13.90 11.24 1.08
CA GLN A 66 14.24 12.31 2.01
C GLN A 66 15.63 12.10 2.63
N ALA A 67 16.00 10.86 2.97
CA ALA A 67 17.32 10.52 3.50
C ALA A 67 18.43 10.78 2.47
N MET A 68 18.22 10.47 1.19
CA MET A 68 19.19 10.80 0.12
C MET A 68 19.37 12.31 -0.03
N ARG A 69 18.28 13.09 0.03
CA ARG A 69 18.37 14.56 -0.05
C ARG A 69 19.17 15.15 1.11
N ILE A 70 18.92 14.67 2.33
CA ILE A 70 19.55 15.21 3.55
C ILE A 70 21.00 14.71 3.70
N SER A 71 21.21 13.40 3.56
CA SER A 71 22.50 12.76 3.88
C SER A 71 23.49 12.83 2.72
N ASN A 72 23.00 12.64 1.49
CA ASN A 72 23.84 12.58 0.29
C ASN A 72 23.86 13.91 -0.48
N GLY A 73 23.08 14.90 -0.03
CA GLY A 73 23.00 16.22 -0.66
C GLY A 73 22.34 16.22 -2.05
N CYS A 74 21.58 15.18 -2.38
CA CYS A 74 20.90 15.07 -3.68
C CYS A 74 19.85 16.18 -3.80
N SER A 75 19.89 16.94 -4.89
CA SER A 75 18.80 17.85 -5.22
C SER A 75 17.56 17.07 -5.66
N GLU A 76 16.41 17.74 -5.71
CA GLU A 76 15.14 17.13 -6.14
C GLU A 76 15.19 16.60 -7.58
N THR A 77 16.06 17.17 -8.41
CA THR A 77 16.30 16.77 -9.80
C THR A 77 17.43 15.76 -9.96
N ASP A 78 18.17 15.42 -8.89
CA ASP A 78 19.21 14.37 -8.93
C ASP A 78 18.65 12.98 -8.59
N ILE A 79 17.42 12.91 -8.08
CA ILE A 79 16.80 11.67 -7.64
C ILE A 79 16.51 10.79 -8.85
N SER A 80 17.03 9.56 -8.83
CA SER A 80 16.85 8.60 -9.91
C SER A 80 16.15 7.33 -9.45
N PHE A 81 15.21 6.88 -10.27
CA PHE A 81 14.48 5.61 -10.13
C PHE A 81 14.97 4.56 -11.11
N GLU A 82 16.13 4.78 -11.74
CA GLU A 82 16.74 3.85 -12.67
C GLU A 82 16.94 2.48 -12.00
N HIS A 83 16.37 1.45 -12.60
CA HIS A 83 16.44 0.08 -12.11
C HIS A 83 16.28 -0.88 -13.28
N THR A 84 16.95 -2.03 -13.24
CA THR A 84 16.96 -3.00 -14.35
C THR A 84 15.58 -3.60 -14.65
N ALA A 85 14.70 -3.65 -13.64
CA ALA A 85 13.31 -4.09 -13.80
C ALA A 85 12.37 -2.99 -14.34
N LEU A 86 12.81 -1.72 -14.40
CA LEU A 86 11.98 -0.58 -14.77
C LEU A 86 12.51 0.09 -16.04
N ALA A 87 11.73 0.07 -17.11
CA ALA A 87 12.09 0.75 -18.35
C ALA A 87 11.77 2.25 -18.29
N GLY A 88 12.57 3.08 -18.97
CA GLY A 88 12.25 4.50 -19.21
C GLY A 88 12.56 5.47 -18.07
N TYR A 89 13.34 5.05 -17.08
CA TYR A 89 13.84 5.90 -15.98
C TYR A 89 15.32 6.29 -16.12
N THR A 90 15.87 6.19 -17.33
CA THR A 90 17.24 6.64 -17.60
C THR A 90 17.34 8.13 -17.32
N HIS A 91 18.10 8.47 -16.29
CA HIS A 91 18.21 9.84 -15.80
C HIS A 91 19.21 10.65 -16.65
N THR A 92 18.87 11.90 -17.01
CA THR A 92 19.74 12.76 -17.83
C THR A 92 19.93 14.14 -17.18
N PRO A 93 21.17 14.56 -16.84
CA PRO A 93 22.42 13.80 -16.92
C PRO A 93 22.40 12.57 -16.02
N ALA A 94 23.30 11.60 -16.25
CA ALA A 94 23.33 10.38 -15.43
C ALA A 94 23.46 10.73 -13.94
N ALA A 95 22.50 10.26 -13.13
CA ALA A 95 22.51 10.49 -11.69
C ALA A 95 23.65 9.73 -11.02
N SER A 96 24.24 10.35 -9.98
CA SER A 96 25.17 9.66 -9.09
C SER A 96 24.49 8.46 -8.43
N ASP A 97 25.25 7.40 -8.19
CA ASP A 97 24.78 6.21 -7.47
C ASP A 97 24.26 6.52 -6.06
N SER A 98 24.72 7.64 -5.46
CA SER A 98 24.22 8.15 -4.18
C SER A 98 22.83 8.77 -4.22
N CYS A 99 22.30 9.05 -5.41
CA CYS A 99 20.97 9.65 -5.62
C CYS A 99 19.99 8.68 -6.31
N LYS A 100 20.42 7.42 -6.53
CA LYS A 100 19.56 6.36 -7.05
C LYS A 100 18.83 5.67 -5.90
N LEU A 101 17.49 5.67 -5.94
CA LEU A 101 16.65 5.11 -4.88
C LEU A 101 16.94 3.63 -4.62
N PHE A 102 17.14 2.85 -5.68
CA PHE A 102 17.33 1.40 -5.61
C PHE A 102 18.80 0.96 -5.55
N HIS A 103 19.74 1.92 -5.53
CA HIS A 103 21.16 1.60 -5.45
C HIS A 103 21.61 1.50 -3.98
N PRO A 104 22.47 0.53 -3.60
CA PRO A 104 22.97 0.38 -2.23
C PRO A 104 23.65 1.64 -1.66
N SER A 105 24.32 2.42 -2.49
CA SER A 105 24.97 3.69 -2.08
C SER A 105 24.02 4.89 -2.03
N GLY A 106 22.80 4.74 -2.55
CA GLY A 106 21.77 5.77 -2.55
C GLY A 106 20.70 5.46 -1.50
N GLY A 107 19.49 5.12 -1.97
CA GLY A 107 18.37 4.81 -1.08
C GLY A 107 18.40 3.39 -0.50
N GLY A 108 19.22 2.49 -1.08
CA GLY A 108 19.36 1.10 -0.62
C GLY A 108 18.09 0.27 -0.69
N MET A 109 17.04 0.76 -1.36
CA MET A 109 15.76 0.07 -1.44
C MET A 109 15.81 -1.08 -2.45
N SER A 110 15.14 -2.18 -2.11
CA SER A 110 14.84 -3.20 -3.11
C SER A 110 13.57 -2.81 -3.87
N TYR A 111 13.59 -2.92 -5.19
CA TYR A 111 12.38 -2.76 -5.99
C TYR A 111 11.41 -3.91 -5.68
N GLN A 112 10.17 -3.57 -5.34
CA GLN A 112 9.10 -4.53 -5.06
C GLN A 112 7.97 -4.32 -6.07
N ALA A 113 7.88 -5.22 -7.05
CA ALA A 113 6.71 -5.27 -7.91
C ALA A 113 5.47 -5.61 -7.08
N ALA A 114 4.33 -5.01 -7.42
CA ALA A 114 3.08 -5.34 -6.76
C ALA A 114 2.70 -6.80 -7.01
N LEU A 115 2.16 -7.46 -5.98
CA LEU A 115 1.67 -8.81 -6.10
C LEU A 115 0.46 -8.83 -7.04
N PRO A 116 0.21 -9.92 -7.78
CA PRO A 116 -1.01 -10.04 -8.60
C PRO A 116 -2.33 -9.95 -7.80
N ALA A 117 -2.26 -10.17 -6.48
CA ALA A 117 -3.40 -9.98 -5.57
C ALA A 117 -3.65 -8.49 -5.21
N VAL A 118 -2.69 -7.61 -5.49
CA VAL A 118 -2.73 -6.17 -5.21
C VAL A 118 -3.17 -5.39 -6.44
N ASN A 119 -2.57 -5.68 -7.59
CA ASN A 119 -2.86 -4.98 -8.83
C ASN A 119 -2.82 -5.91 -10.07
N SER A 120 -3.03 -5.34 -11.25
CA SER A 120 -2.99 -6.02 -12.55
C SER A 120 -1.61 -6.51 -13.00
N GLY A 121 -0.57 -6.42 -12.16
CA GLY A 121 0.82 -6.70 -12.51
C GLY A 121 1.55 -5.51 -13.13
N ALA A 122 0.96 -4.31 -13.08
CA ALA A 122 1.60 -3.08 -13.53
C ALA A 122 2.71 -2.65 -12.55
N ASP A 123 3.78 -2.06 -13.09
CA ASP A 123 4.88 -1.53 -12.30
C ASP A 123 4.53 -0.21 -11.61
N TRP A 124 5.32 0.14 -10.59
CA TRP A 124 5.27 1.49 -10.02
C TRP A 124 5.70 2.54 -11.03
N ILE A 125 4.97 3.65 -11.02
CA ILE A 125 5.22 4.83 -11.84
C ILE A 125 5.80 5.93 -10.94
N PHE A 126 6.98 6.44 -11.29
CA PHE A 126 7.61 7.56 -10.60
C PHE A 126 7.57 8.77 -11.52
N THR A 127 6.97 9.85 -11.07
CA THR A 127 6.67 10.97 -11.94
C THR A 127 6.88 12.29 -11.21
N GLY A 128 7.42 13.27 -11.93
CA GLY A 128 7.50 14.66 -11.50
C GLY A 128 6.53 15.54 -12.29
N ALA A 129 5.43 14.96 -12.78
CA ALA A 129 4.49 15.58 -13.72
C ALA A 129 3.11 15.89 -13.10
N ASN A 130 2.96 15.69 -11.80
CA ASN A 130 1.70 15.88 -11.06
C ASN A 130 1.94 16.76 -9.85
N ASP A 131 0.97 17.57 -9.45
CA ASP A 131 0.91 18.16 -8.10
C ASP A 131 -0.21 17.50 -7.27
N GLY A 132 -0.08 17.53 -5.94
CA GLY A 132 -1.16 17.10 -5.05
C GLY A 132 -2.01 18.29 -4.58
N THR A 133 -3.34 18.13 -4.54
CA THR A 133 -4.23 19.17 -4.03
C THR A 133 -3.92 19.51 -2.57
N ALA A 134 -3.72 20.80 -2.29
CA ALA A 134 -3.25 21.39 -1.03
C ALA A 134 -1.95 20.78 -0.46
N ILE A 135 -1.06 20.31 -1.33
CA ILE A 135 0.27 19.81 -0.99
C ILE A 135 1.32 20.72 -1.65
N GLY A 136 2.34 21.12 -0.89
CA GLY A 136 3.38 22.00 -1.40
C GLY A 136 2.84 23.36 -1.84
N THR A 137 3.34 23.84 -2.96
CA THR A 137 2.91 25.04 -3.66
C THR A 137 1.99 24.61 -4.80
N GLN A 138 0.75 25.04 -4.81
CA GLN A 138 -0.15 24.72 -5.91
C GLN A 138 -0.04 25.75 -7.02
N CYS A 139 0.31 25.29 -8.23
CA CYS A 139 0.22 26.06 -9.45
C CYS A 139 0.33 25.16 -10.70
N ASP A 140 -0.18 25.64 -11.83
CA ASP A 140 -0.14 24.90 -13.10
C ASP A 140 1.21 25.02 -13.82
N ALA A 141 2.31 24.78 -13.09
CA ALA A 141 3.67 24.89 -13.62
C ALA A 141 4.64 23.89 -13.00
N ALA A 142 5.70 23.55 -13.75
CA ALA A 142 6.74 22.60 -13.31
C ALA A 142 7.45 22.98 -12.00
N SER A 143 7.37 24.25 -11.57
CA SER A 143 7.88 24.70 -10.28
C SER A 143 7.08 24.17 -9.08
N CYS A 144 5.82 23.78 -9.30
CA CYS A 144 4.86 23.31 -8.29
C CYS A 144 4.59 21.80 -8.39
N ALA A 145 5.06 21.15 -9.47
CA ALA A 145 4.89 19.71 -9.61
C ALA A 145 5.70 18.95 -8.55
N ASP A 146 5.05 17.98 -7.93
CA ASP A 146 5.58 17.12 -6.90
C ASP A 146 6.27 15.89 -7.48
N LEU A 147 7.14 15.26 -6.68
CA LEU A 147 7.67 13.95 -6.99
C LEU A 147 6.75 12.89 -6.39
N VAL A 148 6.11 12.10 -7.25
CA VAL A 148 5.04 11.17 -6.85
C VAL A 148 5.39 9.75 -7.29
N ALA A 149 5.10 8.78 -6.43
CA ALA A 149 5.03 7.36 -6.78
C ALA A 149 3.57 6.95 -6.93
N ILE A 150 3.21 6.33 -8.05
CA ILE A 150 1.87 5.88 -8.37
C ILE A 150 1.92 4.37 -8.60
N LEU A 151 1.01 3.63 -8.00
CA LEU A 151 0.76 2.23 -8.30
C LEU A 151 -0.58 2.12 -9.03
N PRO A 152 -0.59 1.78 -10.34
CA PRO A 152 -1.83 1.65 -11.10
C PRO A 152 -2.41 0.24 -11.01
N GLY A 153 -3.67 0.12 -11.42
CA GLY A 153 -4.33 -1.17 -11.67
C GLY A 153 -4.77 -1.90 -10.41
N LEU A 154 -5.04 -1.17 -9.32
CA LEU A 154 -5.59 -1.76 -8.10
C LEU A 154 -7.02 -2.25 -8.35
N GLY A 155 -7.45 -3.24 -7.58
CA GLY A 155 -8.87 -3.56 -7.48
C GLY A 155 -9.62 -2.55 -6.61
N ALA A 156 -10.90 -2.30 -6.91
CA ALA A 156 -11.75 -1.39 -6.12
C ALA A 156 -11.71 -1.70 -4.61
N GLY A 157 -11.76 -2.99 -4.24
CA GLY A 157 -11.68 -3.45 -2.86
C GLY A 157 -10.33 -3.19 -2.18
N MET A 158 -9.24 -3.14 -2.95
CA MET A 158 -7.91 -2.77 -2.43
C MET A 158 -7.84 -1.26 -2.18
N CYS A 159 -8.34 -0.46 -3.13
CA CYS A 159 -8.37 0.99 -3.02
C CYS A 159 -9.19 1.47 -1.81
N LYS A 160 -10.38 0.86 -1.66
CA LYS A 160 -11.24 0.86 -0.47
C LYS A 160 -10.45 0.61 0.82
N ALA A 161 -9.79 -0.54 0.90
CA ALA A 161 -9.06 -0.95 2.10
C ALA A 161 -7.91 0.01 2.47
N ILE A 162 -7.21 0.55 1.45
CA ILE A 162 -6.16 1.55 1.65
C ILE A 162 -6.74 2.83 2.25
N ASN A 163 -7.79 3.39 1.65
CA ASN A 163 -8.40 4.63 2.14
C ASN A 163 -8.98 4.49 3.55
N GLU A 164 -9.58 3.34 3.88
CA GLU A 164 -10.04 3.03 5.23
C GLU A 164 -8.90 3.06 6.26
N LYS A 165 -7.75 2.48 5.93
CA LYS A 165 -6.56 2.50 6.80
C LYS A 165 -5.96 3.88 6.99
N LEU A 166 -6.11 4.73 5.98
CA LEU A 166 -5.72 6.14 6.05
C LEU A 166 -6.73 7.01 6.81
N GLY A 167 -7.85 6.43 7.25
CA GLY A 167 -8.92 7.15 7.94
C GLY A 167 -9.73 8.07 7.01
N LEU A 168 -9.71 7.80 5.70
CA LEU A 168 -10.35 8.62 4.67
C LEU A 168 -11.84 8.26 4.46
N ALA A 169 -12.48 7.54 5.39
CA ALA A 169 -13.85 7.04 5.23
C ALA A 169 -14.91 7.82 6.03
N SER A 170 -15.82 8.51 5.33
CA SER A 170 -17.25 8.14 5.22
C SER A 170 -18.07 9.18 4.42
N GLY A 171 -18.82 8.73 3.40
CA GLY A 171 -19.69 9.58 2.56
C GLY A 171 -19.72 9.16 1.08
N ALA A 172 -20.36 9.94 0.22
CA ALA A 172 -20.45 9.70 -1.23
C ALA A 172 -19.07 9.71 -1.96
N GLY A 173 -18.01 10.19 -1.32
CA GLY A 173 -16.62 10.23 -1.83
C GLY A 173 -15.72 9.10 -1.30
N TYR A 174 -16.23 7.87 -1.23
CA TYR A 174 -15.50 6.72 -0.69
C TYR A 174 -14.31 6.30 -1.58
N LEU A 175 -14.51 6.44 -2.88
CA LEU A 175 -13.49 6.44 -3.92
C LEU A 175 -13.73 7.78 -4.60
N THR A 176 -12.98 8.82 -4.22
CA THR A 176 -13.07 10.08 -4.95
C THR A 176 -12.72 9.77 -6.39
N GLN A 177 -13.63 10.14 -7.28
CA GLN A 177 -13.38 10.05 -8.70
C GLN A 177 -12.47 11.22 -9.02
N GLU A 178 -11.34 10.93 -9.64
CA GLU A 178 -10.56 11.98 -10.28
C GLU A 178 -11.41 12.55 -11.41
N ASP A 179 -11.70 13.85 -11.39
CA ASP A 179 -12.42 14.49 -12.51
C ASP A 179 -11.53 14.59 -13.76
N ASP A 180 -10.21 14.54 -13.57
CA ASP A 180 -9.22 14.50 -14.64
C ASP A 180 -8.39 13.20 -14.63
N SER A 181 -7.12 13.29 -15.02
CA SER A 181 -6.19 12.18 -15.22
C SER A 181 -5.01 12.29 -14.23
N VAL A 182 -4.16 11.26 -14.20
CA VAL A 182 -2.80 11.40 -13.63
C VAL A 182 -1.74 11.24 -14.70
N SER A 183 -0.71 12.07 -14.65
CA SER A 183 0.40 11.97 -15.59
C SER A 183 1.30 10.81 -15.23
N GLU A 184 1.43 9.86 -16.15
CA GLU A 184 2.36 8.73 -16.03
C GLU A 184 3.75 9.03 -16.59
N THR A 185 4.05 10.32 -16.84
CA THR A 185 5.33 10.76 -17.40
C THR A 185 6.47 10.40 -16.45
N LYS A 186 7.35 9.50 -16.90
CA LYS A 186 8.44 8.96 -16.08
C LYS A 186 9.44 10.05 -15.70
N PHE A 187 9.78 10.11 -14.42
CA PHE A 187 10.77 11.06 -13.92
C PHE A 187 12.18 10.68 -14.36
N GLN A 188 12.83 11.56 -15.12
CA GLN A 188 14.20 11.38 -15.63
C GLN A 188 15.15 12.49 -15.14
N GLY A 189 14.80 13.13 -14.01
CA GLY A 189 15.54 14.27 -13.45
C GLY A 189 14.96 15.64 -13.81
N THR A 190 13.73 15.68 -14.33
CA THR A 190 13.07 16.93 -14.72
C THR A 190 11.62 16.89 -14.28
N TYR A 191 11.16 18.00 -13.72
CA TYR A 191 9.75 18.22 -13.41
C TYR A 191 9.04 18.84 -14.60
N SER A 192 7.81 18.41 -14.82
CA SER A 192 6.84 19.02 -15.72
C SER A 192 5.56 19.23 -14.94
N PHE A 193 4.64 20.08 -15.38
CA PHE A 193 3.28 20.03 -14.85
C PHE A 193 2.38 19.55 -15.98
N ALA A 194 1.52 18.59 -15.67
CA ALA A 194 0.55 18.05 -16.61
C ALA A 194 -0.81 17.87 -15.95
N GLU A 195 -0.84 17.29 -14.76
CA GLU A 195 -2.08 16.92 -14.07
C GLU A 195 -2.02 17.27 -12.58
N ARG A 196 -3.18 17.28 -11.95
CA ARG A 196 -3.34 17.40 -10.50
C ARG A 196 -4.02 16.17 -9.95
N ILE A 197 -3.47 15.61 -8.89
CA ILE A 197 -4.12 14.52 -8.17
C ILE A 197 -5.22 15.13 -7.29
N GLU A 198 -6.44 14.72 -7.57
CA GLU A 198 -7.73 15.15 -7.03
C GLU A 198 -8.11 16.58 -7.42
N ASP A 199 -8.52 16.78 -8.67
CA ASP A 199 -9.18 18.00 -9.17
C ASP A 199 -10.70 17.81 -9.30
N SER A 200 -11.33 17.03 -8.42
CA SER A 200 -12.79 16.79 -8.50
C SER A 200 -13.61 17.69 -7.60
N ALA A 201 -14.75 18.14 -8.13
CA ALA A 201 -15.65 19.06 -7.42
C ALA A 201 -16.41 18.42 -6.25
N ASP A 202 -16.35 17.09 -6.10
CA ASP A 202 -17.08 16.31 -5.11
C ASP A 202 -16.15 15.84 -3.97
N ALA A 203 -16.03 16.69 -2.95
CA ALA A 203 -15.44 16.44 -1.63
C ALA A 203 -14.01 15.87 -1.67
N ASP A 204 -13.04 16.76 -1.43
CA ASP A 204 -11.60 16.51 -1.46
C ASP A 204 -11.11 15.59 -0.33
N ALA A 205 -11.48 14.32 -0.37
CA ALA A 205 -11.06 13.35 0.64
C ALA A 205 -9.53 13.18 0.64
N LEU A 206 -8.87 13.50 -0.48
CA LEU A 206 -7.43 13.43 -0.67
C LEU A 206 -6.73 14.79 -0.56
N GLU A 207 -7.45 15.90 -0.37
CA GLU A 207 -6.83 17.21 -0.12
C GLU A 207 -5.88 17.16 1.09
N GLY A 208 -4.66 17.64 0.84
CA GLY A 208 -3.57 17.68 1.82
C GLY A 208 -3.08 16.29 2.24
N LYS A 209 -3.51 15.21 1.58
CA LYS A 209 -3.08 13.84 1.91
C LYS A 209 -1.85 13.47 1.09
N MET A 210 -0.75 13.19 1.78
CA MET A 210 0.49 12.77 1.10
C MET A 210 0.42 11.39 0.44
N GLN A 211 -0.67 10.65 0.62
CA GLN A 211 -0.91 9.33 0.05
C GLN A 211 -2.40 9.04 0.09
N GLY A 212 -2.87 8.23 -0.84
CA GLY A 212 -4.27 7.83 -0.93
C GLY A 212 -4.53 6.99 -2.16
N CYS A 213 -5.78 6.61 -2.34
CA CYS A 213 -6.22 5.87 -3.51
C CYS A 213 -7.49 6.48 -4.11
N PHE A 214 -7.56 6.52 -5.44
CA PHE A 214 -8.66 7.12 -6.18
C PHE A 214 -9.09 6.23 -7.37
N GLU A 215 -10.27 6.54 -7.92
CA GLU A 215 -10.77 5.95 -9.16
C GLU A 215 -10.54 6.91 -10.33
N GLY A 216 -10.01 6.40 -11.45
CA GLY A 216 -9.91 7.16 -12.68
C GLY A 216 -11.28 7.39 -13.33
N ARG A 217 -11.45 8.48 -14.05
CA ARG A 217 -12.70 8.79 -14.79
C ARG A 217 -12.49 8.92 -16.29
N ASN A 218 -11.44 9.61 -16.71
CA ASN A 218 -11.16 9.94 -18.11
C ASN A 218 -9.88 9.26 -18.62
N ALA A 219 -9.84 8.95 -19.92
CA ALA A 219 -8.67 8.32 -20.52
C ALA A 219 -7.39 9.17 -20.30
N PRO A 220 -6.25 8.54 -19.92
CA PRO A 220 -5.99 7.10 -19.93
C PRO A 220 -6.54 6.32 -18.72
N GLN A 221 -6.90 6.99 -17.61
CA GLN A 221 -7.49 6.36 -16.42
C GLN A 221 -9.03 6.28 -16.53
N SER A 222 -9.52 5.28 -17.27
CA SER A 222 -10.97 5.11 -17.47
C SER A 222 -11.69 4.66 -16.19
N ALA A 223 -12.96 5.03 -16.06
CA ALA A 223 -13.86 4.53 -15.01
C ALA A 223 -13.67 3.02 -14.75
N GLY A 224 -13.53 2.65 -13.48
CA GLY A 224 -13.19 1.30 -13.05
C GLY A 224 -11.70 0.96 -12.98
N THR A 225 -10.78 1.90 -13.24
CA THR A 225 -9.35 1.76 -12.92
C THR A 225 -9.01 2.50 -11.62
N TYR A 226 -8.15 1.90 -10.78
CA TYR A 226 -7.82 2.43 -9.46
C TYR A 226 -6.32 2.61 -9.30
N TYR A 227 -5.94 3.69 -8.63
CA TYR A 227 -4.55 4.10 -8.48
C TYR A 227 -4.28 4.47 -7.02
N PHE A 228 -3.18 3.95 -6.49
CA PHE A 228 -2.61 4.45 -5.25
C PHE A 228 -1.51 5.47 -5.58
N TYR A 229 -1.45 6.58 -4.85
CA TYR A 229 -0.36 7.53 -4.95
C TYR A 229 0.33 7.76 -3.60
N GLN A 230 1.59 8.14 -3.66
CA GLN A 230 2.41 8.57 -2.55
C GLN A 230 3.27 9.75 -3.01
N ILE A 231 3.08 10.92 -2.41
CA ILE A 231 3.95 12.07 -2.60
C ILE A 231 5.28 11.79 -1.86
N LEU A 232 6.37 11.72 -2.63
CA LEU A 232 7.74 11.52 -2.17
C LEU A 232 8.41 12.84 -1.80
N VAL A 233 8.19 13.87 -2.62
CA VAL A 233 8.65 15.25 -2.39
C VAL A 233 7.52 16.20 -2.76
N ALA A 234 7.10 17.03 -1.79
CA ALA A 234 6.21 18.17 -2.04
C ALA A 234 7.04 19.40 -2.41
N ARG A 235 6.63 20.19 -3.41
CA ARG A 235 7.38 21.36 -3.92
C ARG A 235 6.53 22.63 -3.89
#